data_AF-A0ABD5VJJ6-F1
#
_entry.id   AF-A0ABD5VJJ6-F1
#
_cell.length_a   1.000
_cell.length_b   1.000
_cell.length_c   1.000
_cell.angle_alpha   90.00
_cell.angle_beta   90.00
_cell.angle_gamma   90.00
#
_symmetry.space_group_name_H-M   'P 1'
#
loop_
_entity.id
_entity.type
_entity.pdbx_description
1 polymer ?
#
loop_
_entity_poly.entity_id
_entity_poly.type
_entity_poly.pdbx_seq_one_letter_code
_entity_poly.pdbx_strand_id
1 'polypeptide(L)' 'MTCPHLAYRRSAGDRSFDEPRAYCTVADRFVQPMRADVCNDRYDLDHADHCEIYRRHETTDAEP' A
#
# COMPACT_ATOMS: atom_id res chain seq x y z
N MET A 1 -4.74 11.54 3.40
CA MET A 1 -5.69 10.45 3.71
C MET A 1 -5.02 9.12 3.41
N THR A 2 -5.11 8.11 4.27
CA THR A 2 -4.45 6.82 3.99
C THR A 2 -4.96 6.21 2.68
N CYS A 3 -4.02 5.70 1.87
CA CYS A 3 -4.29 4.98 0.64
C CYS A 3 -5.29 3.84 0.87
N PRO A 4 -6.37 3.74 0.06
CA PRO A 4 -7.43 2.73 0.25
C PRO A 4 -6.95 1.30 0.01
N HIS A 5 -5.82 1.13 -0.68
CA HIS A 5 -5.23 -0.17 -1.00
C HIS A 5 -4.18 -0.65 -0.01
N LEU A 6 -3.94 0.10 1.07
CA LEU A 6 -3.05 -0.31 2.15
C LEU A 6 -3.82 -1.10 3.21
N ALA A 7 -3.43 -2.36 3.41
CA ALA A 7 -3.88 -3.19 4.49
C ALA A 7 -2.72 -3.57 5.42
N TYR A 8 -3.02 -3.95 6.65
CA TYR A 8 -2.06 -4.53 7.58
C TYR A 8 -2.47 -5.98 7.87
N ARG A 9 -1.63 -6.94 7.48
CA ARG A 9 -1.91 -8.38 7.64
C ARG A 9 -0.94 -9.01 8.63
N ARG A 10 -1.46 -9.90 9.48
CA ARG A 10 -0.66 -10.67 10.47
C ARG A 10 -0.17 -12.02 9.94
N SER A 11 -0.56 -12.42 8.73
CA SER A 11 -0.18 -13.71 8.17
C SER A 11 -0.06 -13.69 6.65
N ALA A 12 0.68 -14.67 6.12
CA ALA A 12 0.95 -14.90 4.72
C ALA A 12 1.06 -16.42 4.47
N GLY A 13 -0.05 -17.05 4.06
CA GLY A 13 -0.14 -18.52 3.98
C GLY A 13 0.04 -19.14 5.37
N ASP A 14 0.96 -20.11 5.49
CA ASP A 14 1.27 -20.80 6.75
C ASP A 14 2.15 -19.98 7.72
N ARG A 15 2.60 -18.80 7.30
CA ARG A 15 3.45 -17.93 8.13
C ARG A 15 2.61 -16.88 8.83
N SER A 16 2.84 -16.71 10.13
CA SER A 16 2.29 -15.63 10.94
C SER A 16 3.40 -14.66 11.36
N PHE A 17 3.03 -13.41 11.60
CA PHE A 17 3.90 -12.34 12.07
C PHE A 17 3.45 -11.90 13.46
N ASP A 18 4.40 -11.56 14.31
CA ASP A 18 4.11 -11.01 15.64
C ASP A 18 3.37 -9.67 15.52
N GLU A 19 3.87 -8.77 14.65
CA GLU A 19 3.21 -7.52 14.29
C GLU A 19 2.58 -7.53 12.89
N PRO A 20 1.44 -6.84 12.69
CA PRO A 20 0.86 -6.65 11.36
C PRO A 20 1.85 -5.99 10.40
N ARG A 21 2.01 -6.57 9.21
CA ARG A 21 2.86 -6.04 8.14
C ARG A 21 2.04 -5.37 7.06
N ALA A 22 2.58 -4.28 6.52
CA ALA A 22 1.96 -3.53 5.44
C ALA A 22 1.85 -4.38 4.16
N TYR A 23 0.65 -4.39 3.59
CA TYR A 23 0.28 -5.18 2.42
C TYR A 23 -0.47 -4.29 1.43
N CYS A 24 0.01 -4.23 0.20
CA CYS A 24 -0.66 -3.52 -0.88
C CYS A 24 -1.57 -4.50 -1.63
N THR A 25 -2.87 -4.23 -1.65
CA THR A 25 -3.86 -5.11 -2.31
C THR A 25 -3.79 -5.02 -3.83
N VAL A 26 -3.40 -3.88 -4.39
CA VAL A 26 -3.22 -3.68 -5.85
C VAL A 26 -2.05 -4.51 -6.39
N ALA A 27 -0.92 -4.50 -5.69
CA ALA A 27 0.25 -5.28 -6.08
C ALA A 27 0.27 -6.70 -5.48
N ASP A 28 -0.79 -7.06 -4.76
CA ASP A 28 -1.00 -8.33 -4.05
C ASP A 28 0.22 -8.81 -3.23
N ARG A 29 0.92 -7.89 -2.57
CA ARG A 29 2.17 -8.21 -1.86
C ARG A 29 2.42 -7.35 -0.64
N PHE A 30 3.24 -7.89 0.27
CA PHE A 30 3.80 -7.11 1.38
C PHE A 30 4.75 -6.05 0.84
N VAL A 31 4.67 -4.85 1.40
CA VAL A 31 5.51 -3.70 1.02
C VAL A 31 6.46 -3.32 2.15
N GLN A 32 7.53 -2.63 1.79
CA GLN A 32 8.48 -2.11 2.76
C GLN A 32 7.86 -1.00 3.64
N PRO A 33 8.34 -0.80 4.88
CA PRO A 33 7.85 0.25 5.77
C PRO A 33 7.82 1.64 5.12
N MET A 34 8.89 2.02 4.39
CA MET A 34 8.93 3.30 3.67
C MET A 34 7.79 3.47 2.66
N ARG A 35 7.36 2.40 2.00
CA ARG A 35 6.19 2.44 1.11
C ARG A 35 4.91 2.65 1.91
N ALA A 36 4.80 1.98 3.06
CA ALA A 36 3.67 2.16 3.95
C ALA A 36 3.62 3.59 4.48
N ASP A 37 4.74 4.25 4.72
CA ASP A 37 4.78 5.66 5.13
C ASP A 37 4.23 6.58 4.02
N VAL A 38 4.62 6.36 2.75
CA VAL A 38 4.02 7.04 1.60
C VAL A 38 2.51 6.78 1.55
N CYS A 39 2.08 5.52 1.66
CA CYS A 39 0.67 5.15 1.58
C CYS A 39 -0.17 5.65 2.78
N ASN A 40 0.45 5.97 3.92
CA ASN A 40 -0.23 6.56 5.08
C ASN A 40 -0.20 8.10 5.07
N ASP A 41 0.33 8.70 4.01
CA ASP A 41 0.58 10.12 3.88
C ASP A 41 1.39 10.71 5.05
N ARG A 42 2.42 9.98 5.49
CA ARG A 42 3.32 10.45 6.56
C ARG A 42 4.39 11.36 5.99
N TYR A 43 4.89 12.28 6.81
CA TYR A 43 6.04 13.14 6.48
C TYR A 43 5.82 14.00 5.22
N ASP A 44 4.59 14.52 5.05
CA ASP A 44 4.18 15.30 3.86
C ASP A 44 4.31 14.53 2.53
N LEU A 45 4.40 13.19 2.60
CA LEU A 45 4.23 12.33 1.45
C LEU A 45 2.74 12.19 1.18
N ASP A 46 2.38 12.19 -0.09
CA ASP A 46 1.03 11.94 -0.60
C ASP A 46 1.04 10.65 -1.44
N HIS A 47 0.17 9.69 -1.13
CA HIS A 47 0.08 8.43 -1.86
C HIS A 47 -0.37 8.60 -3.32
N ALA A 48 -1.22 9.58 -3.62
CA ALA A 48 -1.67 9.88 -4.98
C ALA A 48 -0.54 10.45 -5.84
N ASP A 49 0.39 11.21 -5.26
CA ASP A 49 1.51 11.79 -6.03
C ASP A 49 2.79 10.94 -5.99
N HIS A 50 3.10 10.33 -4.84
CA HIS A 50 4.40 9.70 -4.59
C HIS A 50 4.38 8.18 -4.72
N CYS A 51 3.23 7.51 -4.63
CA CYS A 51 3.16 6.05 -4.80
C CYS A 51 2.97 5.68 -6.28
N GLU A 52 4.00 5.10 -6.90
CA GLU A 52 3.96 4.63 -8.29
C GLU A 52 2.90 3.54 -8.55
N ILE A 53 2.57 2.71 -7.54
CA ILE A 53 1.60 1.62 -7.67
C ILE A 53 0.20 2.20 -7.70
N TYR A 54 -0.10 3.12 -6.77
CA TYR A 54 -1.38 3.81 -6.70
C TYR A 54 -1.65 4.56 -8.00
N ARG A 55 -0.71 5.42 -8.42
CA ARG A 55 -0.85 6.19 -9.68
C ARG A 55 -1.12 5.32 -10.89
N ARG A 56 -0.39 4.20 -11.03
CA ARG A 56 -0.59 3.27 -12.14
C ARG A 56 -1.98 2.62 -12.08
N HIS A 57 -2.44 2.23 -10.89
CA HIS A 57 -3.77 1.66 -10.69
C HIS A 57 -4.87 2.66 -11.04
N GLU A 58 -4.81 3.88 -10.51
CA GLU A 58 -5.80 4.93 -10.81
C GLU A 58 -5.84 5.27 -12.29
N THR A 59 -4.69 5.28 -12.97
CA THR A 59 -4.63 5.54 -14.42
C THR A 59 -5.23 4.38 -15.24
N THR A 60 -5.15 3.15 -14.72
CA THR A 60 -5.70 1.95 -15.38
C THR A 60 -7.20 1.82 -15.13
N ASP A 61 -7.68 2.21 -13.94
CA ASP A 61 -9.11 2.22 -13.60
C ASP A 61 -9.84 3.44 -14.21
N ALA A 62 -9.09 4.48 -14.60
CA ALA A 62 -9.59 5.67 -15.28
C ALA A 62 -9.82 5.50 -16.80
N GLU A 63 -10.11 4.28 -17.29
CA GLU A 63 -10.61 4.11 -18.67
C GLU A 63 -12.11 4.53 -18.76
N PRO A 64 -12.52 5.25 -19.83
CA PRO A 64 -13.88 5.77 -20.03
C PRO A 64 -14.93 4.72 -20.45
#